data_AF-A0A7W4PFK8-F1
#
_entry.id   AF-A0A7W4PFK8-F1
#
_cell.length_a   1.000
_cell.length_b   1.000
_cell.length_c   1.000
_cell.angle_alpha   90.00
_cell.angle_beta   90.00
_cell.angle_gamma   90.00
#
_symmetry.space_group_name_H-M   'P 1'
#
loop_
_entity.id
_entity.type
_entity.pdbx_description
1 polymer ?
#
loop_
_entity_poly.entity_id
_entity_poly.type
_entity_poly.pdbx_seq_one_letter_code
_entity_poly.pdbx_strand_id
1 'polypeptide(L)'
;MRNQTRIACLLAAGCLVSMVPVAVSAQTIDVPYAAEVAEAARRFDIPATWIRAVMGAESAGDPGVVSSAGAMGLMQIMPGTWAALRVRHHLGRNPYDPRDNILAGAAYLRELHDRYGSPGFLAAYNAGPDRYEASLEGRPLPSETRAYVASVASTIAGGVDAPVMIAAADRFAWTRAPLFIVQPDRNAAGASVRDMSGILPRSDGLFVAGGGMGSRP
;
A
#
# COMPACT_ATOMS: atom_id res chain seq x y z
N MET A 1 22.85 -66.47 64.60
CA MET A 1 23.80 -65.72 63.74
C MET A 1 23.66 -66.21 62.30
N ARG A 2 22.98 -65.44 61.43
CA ARG A 2 23.24 -65.34 59.97
C ARG A 2 22.31 -64.30 59.35
N ASN A 3 22.91 -63.17 58.99
CA ASN A 3 22.35 -62.08 58.21
C ASN A 3 21.92 -62.55 56.82
N GLN A 4 20.73 -62.16 56.39
CA GLN A 4 20.41 -62.01 54.97
C GLN A 4 19.51 -60.78 54.80
N THR A 5 20.15 -59.66 54.48
CA THR A 5 19.57 -58.42 53.96
C THR A 5 18.91 -58.70 52.61
N ARG A 6 17.59 -58.49 52.48
CA ARG A 6 16.92 -58.47 51.17
C ARG A 6 16.72 -57.02 50.74
N ILE A 7 17.48 -56.63 49.72
CA ILE A 7 17.45 -55.34 49.02
C ILE A 7 16.20 -55.29 48.13
N ALA A 8 15.58 -54.12 48.10
CA ALA A 8 14.34 -53.76 47.43
C ALA A 8 14.43 -53.78 45.89
N CYS A 9 13.28 -53.97 45.23
CA CYS A 9 13.05 -53.55 43.84
C CYS A 9 11.72 -52.79 43.79
N LEU A 10 11.79 -51.45 43.93
CA LEU A 10 10.71 -50.55 43.53
C LEU A 10 10.85 -50.30 42.02
N LEU A 11 9.87 -50.74 41.24
CA LEU A 11 9.76 -50.42 39.82
C LEU A 11 9.28 -48.96 39.69
N ALA A 12 10.16 -48.04 39.31
CA ALA A 12 9.77 -46.71 38.86
C ALA A 12 9.43 -46.77 37.37
N ALA A 13 8.14 -46.68 37.03
CA ALA A 13 7.69 -46.53 35.66
C ALA A 13 7.95 -45.09 35.19
N GLY A 14 8.99 -44.89 34.39
CA GLY A 14 9.27 -43.61 33.73
C GLY A 14 8.32 -43.38 32.57
N CYS A 15 7.39 -42.42 32.71
CA CYS A 15 6.56 -41.94 31.61
C CYS A 15 7.41 -41.01 30.73
N LEU A 16 7.96 -41.53 29.63
CA LEU A 16 8.64 -40.73 28.62
C LEU A 16 7.58 -39.97 27.82
N VAL A 17 7.36 -38.70 28.16
CA VAL A 17 6.62 -37.77 27.30
C VAL A 17 7.50 -37.47 26.09
N SER A 18 7.23 -38.15 24.98
CA SER A 18 7.88 -37.88 23.71
C SER A 18 7.37 -36.56 23.15
N MET A 19 8.14 -35.49 23.32
CA MET A 19 7.90 -34.22 22.62
C MET A 19 8.25 -34.41 21.14
N VAL A 20 7.23 -34.60 20.31
CA VAL A 20 7.40 -34.56 18.86
C VAL A 20 7.54 -33.09 18.46
N PRO A 21 8.65 -32.66 17.84
CA PRO A 21 8.76 -31.29 17.35
C PRO A 21 7.72 -31.11 16.24
N VAL A 22 6.74 -30.25 16.49
CA VAL A 22 5.84 -29.75 15.43
C VAL A 22 6.71 -28.92 14.51
N ALA A 23 7.04 -29.46 13.34
CA ALA A 23 7.69 -28.71 12.28
C ALA A 23 6.73 -27.61 11.82
N VAL A 24 6.97 -26.38 12.29
CA VAL A 24 6.30 -25.19 11.76
C VAL A 24 6.83 -25.00 10.35
N SER A 25 6.04 -25.44 9.36
CA SER A 25 6.34 -25.17 7.96
C SER A 25 6.12 -23.68 7.72
N ALA A 26 7.19 -22.90 7.73
CA ALA A 26 7.17 -21.51 7.31
C ALA A 26 6.84 -21.48 5.83
N GLN A 27 5.58 -21.22 5.48
CA GLN A 27 5.24 -20.88 4.11
C GLN A 27 6.00 -19.59 3.77
N THR A 28 6.96 -19.69 2.85
CA THR A 28 7.57 -18.50 2.26
C THR A 28 6.47 -17.77 1.51
N ILE A 29 5.94 -16.70 2.09
CA ILE A 29 5.10 -15.76 1.36
C ILE A 29 5.96 -15.27 0.20
N ASP A 30 5.57 -15.63 -1.03
CA ASP A 30 6.24 -15.15 -2.23
C ASP A 30 5.92 -13.65 -2.34
N VAL A 31 6.87 -12.82 -1.91
CA VAL A 31 6.74 -11.36 -1.97
C VAL A 31 7.29 -10.93 -3.33
N PRO A 32 6.47 -10.37 -4.23
CA PRO A 32 6.93 -9.94 -5.54
C PRO A 32 8.16 -9.04 -5.47
N TYR A 33 9.08 -9.29 -6.39
CA TYR A 33 10.33 -8.55 -6.59
C TYR A 33 11.22 -8.45 -5.34
N ALA A 34 11.13 -9.39 -4.40
CA ALA A 34 11.88 -9.30 -3.15
C ALA A 34 13.39 -9.30 -3.35
N ALA A 35 13.90 -10.05 -4.34
CA ALA A 35 15.32 -10.09 -4.64
C ALA A 35 15.81 -8.77 -5.23
N GLU A 36 15.06 -8.19 -6.16
CA GLU A 36 15.35 -6.92 -6.83
C GLU A 36 15.29 -5.76 -5.85
N VAL A 37 14.29 -5.74 -4.98
CA VAL A 37 14.17 -4.74 -3.90
C VAL A 37 15.34 -4.85 -2.93
N ALA A 38 15.72 -6.07 -2.52
CA ALA A 38 16.85 -6.28 -1.61
C ALA A 38 18.18 -5.88 -2.26
N GLU A 39 18.37 -6.20 -3.55
CA GLU A 39 19.53 -5.76 -4.32
C GLU A 39 19.62 -4.24 -4.37
N ALA A 40 18.52 -3.57 -4.71
CA ALA A 40 18.45 -2.12 -4.85
C ALA A 40 18.66 -1.41 -3.51
N ALA A 41 18.01 -1.87 -2.44
CA ALA A 41 18.18 -1.34 -1.10
C ALA A 41 19.66 -1.38 -0.66
N ARG A 42 20.32 -2.52 -0.85
CA ARG A 42 21.75 -2.68 -0.53
C ARG A 42 22.65 -1.82 -1.41
N ARG A 43 22.34 -1.72 -2.72
CA ARG A 43 23.18 -1.00 -3.69
C ARG A 43 23.16 0.51 -3.45
N PHE A 44 22.02 1.06 -3.07
CA PHE A 44 21.84 2.51 -2.92
C PHE A 44 21.72 2.97 -1.47
N ASP A 45 21.92 2.06 -0.51
CA ASP A 45 21.90 2.34 0.93
C ASP A 45 20.61 3.08 1.36
N ILE A 46 19.46 2.52 0.95
CA ILE A 46 18.13 3.01 1.35
C ILE A 46 17.28 1.87 1.90
N PRO A 47 16.32 2.14 2.81
CA PRO A 47 15.43 1.11 3.33
C PRO A 47 14.60 0.45 2.22
N ALA A 48 14.53 -0.89 2.22
CA ALA A 48 13.68 -1.65 1.32
C ALA A 48 12.19 -1.25 1.45
N THR A 49 11.77 -0.80 2.63
CA THR A 49 10.42 -0.29 2.89
C THR A 49 10.09 0.95 2.06
N TRP A 50 11.07 1.84 1.80
CA TRP A 50 10.86 3.01 0.94
C TRP A 50 10.58 2.58 -0.49
N ILE A 51 11.39 1.66 -1.01
CA ILE A 51 11.24 1.13 -2.37
C ILE A 51 9.85 0.48 -2.54
N ARG A 52 9.42 -0.35 -1.58
CA ARG A 52 8.10 -0.99 -1.62
C ARG A 52 6.96 0.01 -1.50
N ALA A 53 7.07 1.00 -0.62
CA ALA A 53 6.02 2.00 -0.44
C ALA A 53 5.82 2.84 -1.71
N VAL A 54 6.92 3.28 -2.33
CA VAL A 54 6.89 4.01 -3.60
C VAL A 54 6.34 3.12 -4.72
N MET A 55 6.87 1.90 -4.90
CA MET A 55 6.38 0.97 -5.92
C MET A 55 4.88 0.67 -5.80
N GLY A 56 4.39 0.52 -4.57
CA GLY A 56 2.96 0.31 -4.29
C GLY A 56 2.11 1.52 -4.70
N ALA A 57 2.57 2.74 -4.39
CA ALA A 57 1.87 3.97 -4.76
C ALA A 57 1.93 4.28 -6.26
N GLU A 58 3.01 3.91 -6.93
CA GLU A 58 3.27 4.24 -8.33
C GLU A 58 2.59 3.29 -9.32
N SER A 59 2.65 1.98 -9.07
CA SER A 59 2.16 0.99 -10.04
C SER A 59 1.37 -0.17 -9.44
N ALA A 60 1.21 -0.22 -8.12
CA ALA A 60 0.67 -1.37 -7.40
C ALA A 60 1.40 -2.70 -7.72
N GLY A 61 2.67 -2.62 -8.13
CA GLY A 61 3.49 -3.78 -8.50
C GLY A 61 3.31 -4.27 -9.94
N ASP A 62 2.59 -3.55 -10.79
CA ASP A 62 2.48 -3.86 -12.22
C ASP A 62 3.67 -3.24 -13.00
N PRO A 63 4.52 -4.05 -13.67
CA PRO A 63 5.67 -3.56 -14.41
C PRO A 63 5.31 -2.97 -15.78
N GLY A 64 4.08 -3.16 -16.27
CA GLY A 64 3.63 -2.67 -17.57
C GLY A 64 2.98 -1.29 -17.55
N VAL A 65 2.88 -0.64 -16.38
CA VAL A 65 2.18 0.64 -16.22
C VAL A 65 2.90 1.77 -16.94
N VAL A 66 2.15 2.55 -17.70
CA VAL A 66 2.57 3.83 -18.28
C VAL A 66 1.57 4.91 -17.92
N SER A 67 2.02 5.98 -17.27
CA SER A 67 1.15 7.11 -16.94
C SER A 67 0.80 7.95 -18.18
N SER A 68 -0.22 8.81 -18.08
CA SER A 68 -0.56 9.76 -19.14
C SER A 68 0.57 10.76 -19.45
N ALA A 69 1.46 11.01 -18.47
CA ALA A 69 2.65 11.83 -18.64
C ALA A 69 3.85 11.04 -19.22
N GLY A 70 3.72 9.72 -19.37
CA GLY A 70 4.75 8.84 -19.91
C GLY A 70 5.72 8.27 -18.88
N ALA A 71 5.39 8.30 -17.59
CA ALA A 71 6.16 7.63 -16.55
C ALA A 71 6.06 6.10 -16.73
N MET A 72 7.13 5.35 -16.48
CA MET A 72 7.23 3.93 -16.92
C MET A 72 7.56 2.96 -15.79
N GLY A 73 6.85 1.83 -15.79
CA GLY A 73 7.18 0.64 -15.01
C GLY A 73 6.87 0.73 -13.52
N LEU A 74 7.47 -0.18 -12.74
CA LEU A 74 7.19 -0.40 -11.32
C LEU A 74 7.33 0.84 -10.44
N MET A 75 8.31 1.69 -10.74
CA MET A 75 8.63 2.89 -9.99
C MET A 75 8.29 4.18 -10.74
N GLN A 76 7.55 4.06 -11.85
CA GLN A 76 7.07 5.20 -12.66
C GLN A 76 8.17 6.23 -12.97
N ILE A 77 9.27 5.77 -13.56
CA ILE A 77 10.40 6.64 -13.91
C ILE A 77 10.10 7.38 -15.21
N MET A 78 10.27 8.71 -15.20
CA MET A 78 10.12 9.53 -16.40
C MET A 78 11.21 9.22 -17.45
N PRO A 79 10.93 9.30 -18.76
CA PRO A 79 11.87 8.89 -19.80
C PRO A 79 13.23 9.60 -19.76
N GLY A 80 13.25 10.91 -19.49
CA GLY A 80 14.50 11.67 -19.34
C GLY A 80 15.33 11.20 -18.14
N THR A 81 14.67 10.98 -17.00
CA THR A 81 15.29 10.44 -15.78
C THR A 81 15.83 9.03 -16.00
N TRP A 82 15.06 8.15 -16.66
CA TRP A 82 15.50 6.81 -17.04
C TRP A 82 16.74 6.83 -17.92
N ALA A 83 16.77 7.70 -18.94
CA ALA A 83 17.91 7.82 -19.85
C ALA A 83 19.21 8.19 -19.11
N ALA A 84 19.12 9.10 -18.13
CA ALA A 84 20.26 9.47 -17.30
C ALA A 84 20.69 8.34 -16.35
N LEU A 85 19.73 7.74 -15.63
CA LEU A 85 20.01 6.70 -14.63
C LEU A 85 20.56 5.42 -15.26
N ARG A 86 20.02 4.98 -16.39
CA ARG A 86 20.49 3.74 -17.03
C ARG A 86 21.96 3.82 -17.46
N VAL A 87 22.41 5.00 -17.89
CA VAL A 87 23.81 5.22 -18.25
C VAL A 87 24.68 5.24 -16.99
N ARG A 88 24.30 6.03 -15.98
CA ARG A 88 25.07 6.19 -14.73
C ARG A 88 25.20 4.89 -13.92
N HIS A 89 24.18 4.04 -13.95
CA HIS A 89 24.13 2.81 -13.15
C HIS A 89 24.29 1.54 -13.98
N HIS A 90 24.66 1.65 -15.26
CA HIS A 90 24.89 0.53 -16.17
C HIS A 90 23.70 -0.43 -16.27
N LEU A 91 22.49 0.14 -16.40
CA LEU A 91 21.26 -0.62 -16.55
C LEU A 91 21.00 -0.93 -18.03
N GLY A 92 20.09 -1.88 -18.26
CA GLY A 92 19.63 -2.27 -19.59
C GLY A 92 18.90 -1.16 -20.34
N ARG A 93 18.31 -1.54 -21.48
CA ARG A 93 17.58 -0.60 -22.35
C ARG A 93 16.09 -0.57 -22.06
N ASN A 94 15.55 -1.62 -21.46
CA ASN A 94 14.12 -1.78 -21.23
C ASN A 94 13.69 -1.16 -19.89
N PRO A 95 12.93 -0.05 -19.87
CA PRO A 95 12.43 0.54 -18.63
C PRO A 95 11.36 -0.30 -17.93
N TYR A 96 10.83 -1.34 -18.58
CA TYR A 96 9.85 -2.26 -18.01
C TYR A 96 10.47 -3.54 -17.45
N ASP A 97 11.80 -3.70 -17.53
CA ASP A 97 12.49 -4.77 -16.81
C ASP A 97 12.38 -4.52 -15.30
N PRO A 98 11.79 -5.45 -14.51
CA PRO A 98 11.54 -5.21 -13.09
C PRO A 98 12.79 -4.84 -12.31
N ARG A 99 13.89 -5.57 -12.54
CA ARG A 99 15.15 -5.36 -11.83
C ARG A 99 15.72 -3.99 -12.14
N ASP A 100 15.84 -3.64 -13.41
CA ASP A 100 16.45 -2.37 -13.81
C ASP A 100 15.56 -1.17 -13.42
N ASN A 101 14.24 -1.28 -13.53
CA ASN A 101 13.32 -0.21 -13.11
C ASN A 101 13.39 0.03 -11.59
N ILE A 102 13.43 -1.04 -10.79
CA ILE A 102 13.60 -0.95 -9.33
C ILE A 102 14.96 -0.34 -8.98
N LEU A 103 16.04 -0.75 -9.65
CA LEU A 103 17.36 -0.18 -9.43
C LEU A 103 17.40 1.31 -9.80
N ALA A 104 16.79 1.71 -10.91
CA ALA A 104 16.70 3.11 -11.31
C ALA A 104 15.90 3.94 -10.29
N GLY A 105 14.73 3.47 -9.86
CA GLY A 105 13.92 4.19 -8.89
C GLY A 105 14.60 4.28 -7.52
N ALA A 106 15.26 3.23 -7.05
CA ALA A 106 16.04 3.27 -5.81
C ALA A 106 17.21 4.25 -5.87
N ALA A 107 17.94 4.29 -6.99
CA ALA A 107 18.99 5.28 -7.22
C ALA A 107 18.42 6.71 -7.15
N TYR A 108 17.28 6.93 -7.80
CA TYR A 108 16.65 8.25 -7.83
C TYR A 108 16.13 8.67 -6.45
N LEU A 109 15.52 7.75 -5.69
CA LEU A 109 15.12 8.00 -4.30
C LEU A 109 16.32 8.40 -3.43
N ARG A 110 17.45 7.70 -3.57
CA ARG A 110 18.69 8.04 -2.86
C ARG A 110 19.18 9.45 -3.21
N GLU A 111 19.25 9.79 -4.51
CA GLU A 111 19.67 11.11 -4.98
C GLU A 111 18.80 12.24 -4.42
N LEU A 112 17.48 12.06 -4.47
CA LEU A 112 16.53 13.04 -3.94
C LEU A 112 16.59 13.13 -2.42
N HIS A 113 16.82 12.01 -1.73
CA HIS A 113 17.00 12.01 -0.28
C HIS A 113 18.28 12.73 0.14
N ASP A 114 19.40 12.52 -0.56
CA ASP A 114 20.63 13.29 -0.31
C ASP A 114 20.40 14.79 -0.51
N ARG A 115 19.62 15.16 -1.52
CA ARG A 115 19.42 16.57 -1.89
C ARG A 115 18.42 17.30 -0.99
N TYR A 116 17.34 16.64 -0.59
CA TYR A 116 16.19 17.32 0.04
C TYR A 116 15.81 16.77 1.42
N GLY A 117 16.38 15.64 1.84
CA GLY A 117 16.00 14.96 3.08
C GLY A 117 14.51 14.56 3.11
N SER A 118 14.02 14.21 4.32
CA SER A 118 12.62 13.85 4.54
C SER A 118 11.80 15.05 5.08
N PRO A 119 10.55 15.26 4.61
CA PRO A 119 9.83 14.49 3.58
C PRO A 119 10.10 14.98 2.14
N GLY A 120 11.04 15.91 1.95
CA GLY A 120 11.25 16.61 0.68
C GLY A 120 11.52 15.70 -0.52
N PHE A 121 12.23 14.60 -0.32
CA PHE A 121 12.54 13.65 -1.39
C PHE A 121 11.28 13.02 -2.02
N LEU A 122 10.24 12.73 -1.23
CA LEU A 122 8.98 12.16 -1.73
C LEU A 122 8.22 13.18 -2.57
N ALA A 123 8.23 14.45 -2.13
CA ALA A 123 7.61 15.53 -2.88
C ALA A 123 8.34 15.73 -4.22
N ALA A 124 9.68 15.78 -4.20
CA ALA A 124 10.50 15.92 -5.40
C ALA A 124 10.38 14.71 -6.35
N TYR A 125 10.19 13.50 -5.83
CA TYR A 125 9.99 12.30 -6.64
C TYR A 125 8.72 12.40 -7.48
N ASN A 126 7.60 12.75 -6.83
CA ASN A 126 6.30 12.82 -7.48
C ASN A 126 6.09 14.10 -8.33
N ALA A 127 6.50 15.26 -7.82
CA ALA A 127 6.30 16.54 -8.51
C ALA A 127 7.39 16.88 -9.53
N GLY A 128 8.56 16.26 -9.41
CA GLY A 128 9.80 16.67 -10.06
C GLY A 128 10.62 17.65 -9.20
N PRO A 129 11.97 17.58 -9.26
CA PRO A 129 12.89 18.46 -8.52
C PRO A 129 12.59 19.95 -8.68
N ASP A 130 12.44 20.42 -9.93
CA ASP A 130 12.23 21.84 -10.23
C ASP A 130 10.92 22.37 -9.62
N ARG A 131 9.86 21.56 -9.62
CA ARG A 131 8.58 21.94 -9.02
C ARG A 131 8.69 21.96 -7.49
N TYR A 132 9.45 21.04 -6.91
CA TYR A 132 9.71 21.04 -5.47
C TYR A 132 10.55 22.26 -5.06
N GLU A 133 11.58 22.62 -5.82
CA GLU A 133 12.39 23.81 -5.58
C GLU A 133 11.58 25.10 -5.67
N ALA A 134 10.77 25.27 -6.72
CA ALA A 134 9.85 26.40 -6.83
C ALA A 134 8.89 26.49 -5.63
N SER A 135 8.60 25.35 -4.96
CA SER A 135 7.77 25.36 -3.76
C SER A 135 8.47 25.85 -2.51
N LEU A 136 9.79 25.67 -2.43
CA LEU A 136 10.62 26.28 -1.39
C LEU A 136 10.67 27.82 -1.56
N GLU A 137 10.43 28.31 -2.76
CA GLU A 137 10.32 29.73 -3.10
C GLU A 137 8.89 30.30 -2.96
N GLY A 138 7.94 29.49 -2.45
CA GLY A 138 6.57 29.92 -2.14
C GLY A 138 5.50 29.53 -3.15
N ARG A 139 5.83 28.81 -4.23
CA ARG A 139 4.82 28.26 -5.15
C ARG A 139 4.19 26.98 -4.58
N PRO A 140 2.88 26.91 -4.30
CA PRO A 140 2.31 25.73 -3.67
C PRO A 140 2.47 24.48 -4.54
N LEU A 141 2.83 23.35 -3.91
CA LEU A 141 2.80 22.03 -4.53
C LEU A 141 1.36 21.66 -4.92
N PRO A 142 1.15 20.82 -5.97
CA PRO A 142 -0.17 20.28 -6.29
C PRO A 142 -0.80 19.54 -5.09
N SER A 143 -2.13 19.56 -5.00
CA SER A 143 -2.85 18.79 -3.97
C SER A 143 -2.54 17.29 -4.05
N GLU A 144 -2.42 16.77 -5.27
CA GLU A 144 -2.05 15.38 -5.54
C GLU A 144 -0.69 15.02 -4.92
N THR A 145 0.33 15.86 -5.12
CA THR A 145 1.66 15.64 -4.53
C THR A 145 1.61 15.67 -3.00
N ARG A 146 0.83 16.57 -2.39
CA ARG A 146 0.68 16.58 -0.93
C ARG A 146 0.00 15.30 -0.42
N ALA A 147 -1.02 14.82 -1.13
CA ALA A 147 -1.69 13.56 -0.81
C ALA A 147 -0.74 12.36 -0.97
N TYR A 148 0.05 12.33 -2.04
CA TYR A 148 1.08 11.33 -2.27
C TYR A 148 2.08 11.27 -1.11
N VAL A 149 2.65 12.41 -0.72
CA VAL A 149 3.61 12.49 0.39
C VAL A 149 3.00 11.99 1.68
N ALA A 150 1.77 12.41 2.00
CA ALA A 150 1.07 11.96 3.21
C ALA A 150 0.85 10.43 3.22
N SER A 151 0.44 9.86 2.08
CA SER A 151 0.20 8.42 1.92
C SER A 151 1.51 7.62 2.07
N VAL A 152 2.53 7.95 1.28
CA VAL A 152 3.79 7.20 1.23
C VAL A 152 4.58 7.35 2.53
N ALA A 153 4.61 8.54 3.13
CA ALA A 153 5.27 8.74 4.42
C ALA A 153 4.60 7.94 5.54
N SER A 154 3.26 7.85 5.53
CA SER A 154 2.50 7.00 6.47
C SER A 154 2.86 5.52 6.29
N THR A 155 2.93 5.02 5.05
CA THR A 155 3.34 3.64 4.77
C THR A 155 4.78 3.36 5.23
N ILE A 156 5.70 4.30 5.03
CA ILE A 156 7.09 4.17 5.49
C ILE A 156 7.16 4.15 7.01
N ALA A 157 6.41 5.02 7.70
CA ALA A 157 6.38 5.10 9.15
C ALA A 157 5.68 3.90 9.81
N GLY A 158 4.65 3.33 9.19
CA GLY A 158 3.96 2.13 9.69
C GLY A 158 4.71 0.81 9.40
N GLY A 159 5.76 0.85 8.59
CA GLY A 159 6.60 -0.30 8.22
C GLY A 159 7.75 -0.58 9.20
N VAL A 160 7.94 0.27 10.21
CA VAL A 160 8.70 -0.07 11.41
C VAL A 160 7.69 -0.58 12.45
N ASP A 161 7.84 -1.82 12.90
CA ASP A 161 7.10 -2.44 14.03
C ASP A 161 5.74 -3.14 13.80
N ALA A 162 5.16 -3.18 12.60
CA ALA A 162 3.96 -4.01 12.37
C ALA A 162 4.32 -5.43 11.91
N PRO A 163 3.92 -6.51 12.63
CA PRO A 163 3.96 -7.85 12.03
C PRO A 163 3.09 -7.81 10.78
N VAL A 164 3.67 -8.19 9.65
CA VAL A 164 3.01 -8.28 8.35
C VAL A 164 1.95 -9.38 8.43
N MET A 165 0.79 -9.04 8.98
CA MET A 165 -0.45 -9.81 8.85
C MET A 165 -1.14 -9.30 7.58
N ILE A 166 -0.62 -9.71 6.42
CA ILE A 166 -1.42 -9.69 5.21
C ILE A 166 -2.46 -10.79 5.41
N ALA A 167 -3.63 -10.44 5.92
CA ALA A 167 -4.81 -11.26 5.66
C ALA A 167 -4.89 -11.34 4.14
N ALA A 168 -4.66 -12.52 3.58
CA ALA A 168 -4.94 -12.78 2.18
C ALA A 168 -6.42 -12.37 2.00
N ALA A 169 -6.65 -11.21 1.40
CA ALA A 169 -7.96 -10.82 0.98
C ALA A 169 -8.33 -11.84 -0.10
N ASP A 170 -9.03 -12.89 0.31
CA ASP A 170 -9.54 -13.90 -0.60
C ASP A 170 -10.34 -13.13 -1.65
N ARG A 171 -9.83 -13.16 -2.89
CA ARG A 171 -10.41 -12.46 -4.04
C ARG A 171 -11.85 -12.90 -4.31
N PHE A 172 -12.31 -13.97 -3.65
CA PHE A 172 -13.66 -14.50 -3.69
C PHE A 172 -14.38 -14.46 -2.32
N ALA A 173 -13.90 -13.69 -1.34
CA ALA A 173 -14.57 -13.49 -0.05
C ALA A 173 -16.00 -12.93 -0.23
N TRP A 174 -16.20 -12.06 -1.23
CA TRP A 174 -17.50 -11.50 -1.60
C TRP A 174 -18.47 -12.53 -2.17
N THR A 175 -17.99 -13.71 -2.60
CA THR A 175 -18.84 -14.81 -3.10
C THR A 175 -19.23 -15.79 -1.99
N ARG A 176 -18.65 -15.66 -0.79
CA ARG A 176 -18.88 -16.56 0.36
C ARG A 176 -19.42 -15.85 1.60
N ALA A 177 -19.56 -14.53 1.59
CA ALA A 177 -20.23 -13.80 2.65
C ALA A 177 -21.77 -13.97 2.50
N PRO A 178 -22.51 -14.32 3.56
CA PRO A 178 -23.97 -14.32 3.51
C PRO A 178 -24.45 -12.88 3.27
N LEU A 179 -25.25 -12.67 2.21
CA LEU A 179 -25.80 -11.36 1.82
C LEU A 179 -26.90 -10.82 2.76
N PHE A 180 -27.05 -11.42 3.95
CA PHE A 180 -28.07 -11.02 4.91
C PHE A 180 -27.47 -10.88 6.31
N ILE A 181 -27.52 -9.66 6.85
CA ILE A 181 -27.42 -9.42 8.28
C ILE A 181 -28.74 -9.92 8.88
N VAL A 182 -28.73 -11.08 9.53
CA VAL A 182 -29.80 -11.46 10.45
C VAL A 182 -29.69 -10.54 11.66
N GLN A 183 -30.58 -9.54 11.76
CA GLN A 183 -30.76 -8.80 13.00
C GLN A 183 -31.35 -9.77 14.04
N PRO A 184 -30.73 -9.94 15.21
CA PRO A 184 -31.40 -10.64 16.30
C PRO A 184 -32.60 -9.82 16.76
N ASP A 185 -33.74 -10.51 16.91
CA ASP A 185 -35.04 -9.97 17.28
C ASP A 185 -34.96 -8.95 18.41
N ARG A 186 -35.35 -7.71 18.12
CA ARG A 186 -35.62 -6.69 19.14
C ARG A 186 -37.09 -6.79 19.55
N ASN A 187 -37.38 -7.67 20.50
CA ASN A 187 -38.59 -7.60 21.29
C ASN A 187 -38.25 -7.22 22.73
N ALA A 188 -38.28 -5.92 23.03
CA ALA A 188 -38.82 -5.39 24.29
C ALA A 188 -38.88 -3.85 24.26
N ALA A 189 -40.11 -3.35 24.21
CA ALA A 189 -40.64 -2.13 24.82
C ALA A 189 -40.14 -0.74 24.34
N GLY A 190 -41.08 0.09 23.86
CA GLY A 190 -40.91 1.55 23.92
C GLY A 190 -41.66 2.42 22.92
N ALA A 191 -43.00 2.37 22.92
CA ALA A 191 -43.92 3.50 22.70
C ALA A 191 -43.89 4.40 21.43
N SER A 192 -45.11 4.49 20.88
CA SER A 192 -45.78 5.61 20.20
C SER A 192 -45.60 5.77 18.68
N VAL A 193 -46.66 5.31 18.02
CA VAL A 193 -47.09 5.57 16.65
C VAL A 193 -47.27 7.06 16.41
N ARG A 194 -46.63 7.59 15.37
CA ARG A 194 -47.17 8.69 14.55
C ARG A 194 -46.90 8.43 13.07
N ASP A 195 -48.00 8.36 12.35
CA ASP A 195 -48.14 8.36 10.90
C ASP A 195 -47.55 9.65 10.29
N MET A 196 -46.79 9.52 9.20
CA MET A 196 -46.57 10.58 8.21
C MET A 196 -46.35 9.96 6.83
N SER A 197 -47.43 9.93 6.05
CA SER A 197 -47.41 9.70 4.62
C SER A 197 -46.66 10.80 3.87
N GLY A 198 -45.82 10.36 2.91
CA GLY A 198 -45.48 11.13 1.71
C GLY A 198 -44.34 12.13 1.84
N ILE A 199 -43.35 12.03 0.94
CA ILE A 199 -42.98 13.07 -0.04
C ILE A 199 -41.67 12.65 -0.74
N LEU A 200 -41.79 12.31 -2.02
CA LEU A 200 -40.73 12.32 -3.03
C LEU A 200 -40.46 13.77 -3.46
N PRO A 201 -39.25 14.10 -3.94
CA PRO A 201 -39.09 15.10 -4.98
C PRO A 201 -38.55 14.46 -6.27
N ARG A 202 -39.39 14.49 -7.32
CA ARG A 202 -38.94 14.42 -8.71
C ARG A 202 -38.60 15.83 -9.18
N SER A 203 -37.59 15.90 -10.04
CA SER A 203 -37.06 17.08 -10.72
C SER A 203 -38.06 17.66 -11.73
N ASP A 204 -38.35 18.96 -11.60
CA ASP A 204 -39.05 19.76 -12.61
C ASP A 204 -38.06 20.70 -13.32
N GLY A 205 -37.93 20.53 -14.63
CA GLY A 205 -37.49 21.59 -15.53
C GLY A 205 -38.72 22.23 -16.17
N LEU A 206 -38.81 23.56 -16.19
CA LEU A 206 -39.81 24.26 -17.00
C LEU A 206 -39.31 25.65 -17.38
N PHE A 207 -39.13 25.87 -18.69
CA PHE A 207 -38.92 27.17 -19.33
C PHE A 207 -40.21 27.99 -19.30
N VAL A 208 -40.11 29.32 -19.16
CA VAL A 208 -41.18 30.27 -19.51
C VAL A 208 -40.60 31.40 -20.36
N ALA A 209 -41.20 31.57 -21.54
CA ALA A 209 -41.14 32.76 -22.37
C ALA A 209 -42.31 33.68 -22.03
N GLY A 210 -42.13 34.99 -22.22
CA GLY A 210 -43.22 35.98 -22.18
C GLY A 210 -42.85 37.22 -22.99
N GLY A 211 -43.52 37.40 -24.13
CA GLY A 211 -43.44 38.60 -24.98
C GLY A 211 -44.53 39.63 -24.65
N GLY A 212 -44.37 40.87 -25.15
CA GLY A 212 -45.37 41.93 -25.07
C GLY A 212 -44.96 43.19 -25.86
N MET A 213 -45.80 43.59 -26.81
CA MET A 213 -45.60 44.49 -27.97
C MET A 213 -45.93 46.00 -27.71
N GLY A 214 -45.36 46.89 -28.53
CA GLY A 214 -46.00 48.14 -29.07
C GLY A 214 -45.27 49.47 -28.74
N SER A 215 -45.15 50.52 -29.56
CA SER A 215 -45.58 50.88 -30.93
C SER A 215 -44.83 52.17 -31.36
N ARG A 216 -44.70 52.42 -32.66
CA ARG A 216 -44.20 53.64 -33.36
C ARG A 216 -45.01 54.92 -33.02
N PRO A 217 -44.53 56.14 -33.34
CA PRO A 217 -44.48 56.69 -34.71
C PRO A 217 -43.08 56.72 -35.34
#